data_AF-A0A349SSV1-F1
#
_entry.id   AF-A0A349SSV1-F1
#
_cell.length_a   1.000
_cell.length_b   1.000
_cell.length_c   1.000
_cell.angle_alpha   90.00
_cell.angle_beta   90.00
_cell.angle_gamma   90.00
#
_symmetry.space_group_name_H-M   'P 1'
#
loop_
_entity.id
_entity.type
_entity.pdbx_description
1 polymer ?
#
loop_
_entity_poly.entity_id
_entity_poly.type
_entity_poly.pdbx_seq_one_letter_code
_entity_poly.pdbx_strand_id
1 'polypeptide(L)'
;MSRTNIVLQINKDLVTGDLQLPSLPKVTLMVREAVANPNQDLSSLAKVVQTDPAFCGYLVNSANSPLYRGIGELHNVQQALSRLGMKTTQNLAMTYAARSLFKPRNRALSTWLTAIWKQSTLVAALAKVMAQHSQGFDPDEALLAGLLQDIGTLPLLDKAARDVALINDAAAVDALLKQHSARVGAAVLRHWGMAVSFQNVAKHRENWLREHDGEADLVDLISLARIHSYIGQPQMQVLPRIHQLPAFRKLELGELGPSLSYRFIEQAGDSIRETQLSLS
;
A
#
# COMPACT_ATOMS: atom_id res chain seq x y z
N MET A 1 9.22 14.98 -27.40
CA MET A 1 7.80 15.24 -27.75
C MET A 1 7.36 16.51 -27.05
N SER A 2 6.38 17.27 -27.55
CA SER A 2 5.87 18.43 -26.79
C SER A 2 5.18 17.95 -25.49
N ARG A 3 5.33 18.70 -24.38
CA ARG A 3 4.77 18.37 -23.04
C ARG A 3 3.28 18.02 -23.09
N THR A 4 2.51 18.73 -23.90
CA THR A 4 1.08 18.51 -24.14
C THR A 4 0.79 17.13 -24.73
N ASN A 5 1.68 16.59 -25.58
CA ASN A 5 1.48 15.32 -26.24
C ASN A 5 1.60 14.12 -25.29
N ILE A 6 2.45 14.18 -24.25
CA ILE A 6 2.58 13.06 -23.29
C ILE A 6 1.38 12.98 -22.37
N VAL A 7 0.89 14.10 -21.85
CA VAL A 7 -0.32 14.12 -21.01
C VAL A 7 -1.53 13.63 -21.80
N LEU A 8 -1.67 14.04 -23.07
CA LEU A 8 -2.69 13.54 -23.97
C LEU A 8 -2.51 12.04 -24.26
N GLN A 9 -1.28 11.57 -24.47
CA GLN A 9 -0.99 10.15 -24.67
C GLN A 9 -1.26 9.32 -23.41
N ILE A 10 -1.02 9.84 -22.21
CA ILE A 10 -1.36 9.15 -20.95
C ILE A 10 -2.87 9.02 -20.83
N ASN A 11 -3.61 10.11 -21.11
CA ASN A 11 -5.06 10.04 -21.13
C ASN A 11 -5.58 9.05 -22.17
N LYS A 12 -5.03 9.08 -23.39
CA LYS A 12 -5.37 8.14 -24.46
C LYS A 12 -5.10 6.70 -24.03
N ASP A 13 -3.88 6.37 -23.62
CA ASP A 13 -3.49 5.02 -23.21
C ASP A 13 -4.33 4.52 -22.03
N LEU A 14 -4.74 5.41 -21.13
CA LEU A 14 -5.62 5.04 -20.04
C LEU A 14 -7.08 4.84 -20.47
N VAL A 15 -7.54 5.47 -21.55
CA VAL A 15 -8.88 5.27 -22.11
C VAL A 15 -8.91 4.02 -22.98
N THR A 16 -7.85 3.78 -23.77
CA THR A 16 -7.72 2.61 -24.65
C THR A 16 -7.26 1.35 -23.93
N GLY A 17 -6.73 1.48 -22.70
CA GLY A 17 -6.19 0.35 -21.94
C GLY A 17 -4.74 -0.02 -22.32
N ASP A 18 -4.08 0.80 -23.13
CA ASP A 18 -2.71 0.59 -23.60
C ASP A 18 -1.64 0.95 -22.56
N LEU A 19 -2.05 1.51 -21.41
CA LEU A 19 -1.10 1.79 -20.33
C LEU A 19 -0.54 0.47 -19.80
N GLN A 20 0.78 0.29 -19.90
CA GLN A 20 1.45 -0.87 -19.35
C GLN A 20 1.34 -0.88 -17.83
N LEU A 21 0.51 -1.78 -17.31
CA LEU A 21 0.34 -1.99 -15.88
C LEU A 21 1.45 -2.90 -15.36
N PRO A 22 1.98 -2.65 -14.15
CA PRO A 22 2.96 -3.54 -13.55
C PRO A 22 2.34 -4.93 -13.33
N SER A 23 3.11 -5.98 -13.60
CA SER A 23 2.73 -7.36 -13.27
C SER A 23 3.21 -7.74 -11.87
N LEU A 24 2.46 -8.60 -11.20
CA LEU A 24 2.92 -9.20 -9.95
C LEU A 24 4.09 -10.18 -10.20
N PRO A 25 5.08 -10.25 -9.29
CA PRO A 25 6.08 -11.31 -9.32
C PRO A 25 5.44 -12.69 -9.31
N LYS A 26 6.12 -13.65 -9.97
CA LYS A 26 5.62 -15.03 -10.12
C LYS A 26 5.29 -15.68 -8.77
N VAL A 27 6.14 -15.50 -7.75
CA VAL A 27 5.90 -16.07 -6.41
C VAL A 27 4.61 -15.54 -5.80
N THR A 28 4.31 -14.25 -5.94
CA THR A 28 3.09 -13.63 -5.41
C THR A 28 1.83 -14.13 -6.12
N LEU A 29 1.91 -14.31 -7.45
CA LEU A 29 0.83 -14.92 -8.23
C LEU A 29 0.55 -16.36 -7.78
N MET A 30 1.60 -17.17 -7.63
CA MET A 30 1.48 -18.55 -7.20
C MET A 30 0.95 -18.67 -5.75
N VAL A 31 1.39 -17.80 -4.84
CA VAL A 31 0.85 -17.74 -3.46
C VAL A 31 -0.64 -17.42 -3.50
N ARG A 32 -1.05 -16.45 -4.31
CA ARG A 32 -2.46 -16.07 -4.44
C ARG A 32 -3.30 -17.22 -5.00
N GLU A 33 -2.81 -17.91 -6.03
CA GLU A 33 -3.47 -19.10 -6.60
C GLU A 33 -3.59 -20.25 -5.61
N ALA A 34 -2.54 -20.50 -4.81
CA ALA A 34 -2.56 -21.51 -3.76
C ALA A 34 -3.60 -21.20 -2.69
N VAL A 35 -3.67 -19.94 -2.23
CA VAL A 35 -4.64 -19.51 -1.20
C VAL A 35 -6.08 -19.51 -1.71
N ALA A 36 -6.31 -19.26 -3.00
CA ALA A 36 -7.64 -19.28 -3.61
C ALA A 36 -8.20 -20.69 -3.84
N ASN A 37 -7.36 -21.73 -3.78
CA ASN A 37 -7.76 -23.10 -4.06
C ASN A 37 -8.11 -23.84 -2.75
N PRO A 38 -9.38 -24.25 -2.55
CA PRO A 38 -9.81 -24.90 -1.31
C PRO A 38 -9.18 -26.29 -1.08
N ASN A 39 -8.55 -26.87 -2.08
CA ASN A 39 -7.86 -28.17 -1.99
C ASN A 39 -6.36 -28.04 -1.64
N GLN A 40 -5.83 -26.82 -1.53
CA GLN A 40 -4.45 -26.59 -1.15
C GLN A 40 -4.30 -26.49 0.37
N ASP A 41 -3.21 -27.01 0.88
CA ASP A 41 -2.83 -26.95 2.28
C ASP A 41 -1.57 -26.09 2.49
N LEU A 42 -1.21 -25.86 3.74
CA LEU A 42 0.01 -25.09 4.08
C LEU A 42 1.29 -25.73 3.51
N SER A 43 1.30 -27.06 3.32
CA SER A 43 2.46 -27.76 2.75
C SER A 43 2.68 -27.43 1.27
N SER A 44 1.58 -27.30 0.51
CA SER A 44 1.61 -26.90 -0.90
C SER A 44 2.03 -25.44 -1.05
N LEU A 45 1.54 -24.56 -0.18
CA LEU A 45 1.99 -23.17 -0.11
C LEU A 45 3.48 -23.07 0.23
N ALA A 46 3.99 -23.90 1.14
CA ALA A 46 5.42 -23.92 1.46
C ALA A 46 6.30 -24.21 0.25
N LYS A 47 5.90 -25.14 -0.64
CA LYS A 47 6.62 -25.43 -1.89
C LYS A 47 6.67 -24.23 -2.83
N VAL A 48 5.55 -23.50 -2.94
CA VAL A 48 5.46 -22.28 -3.74
C VAL A 48 6.43 -21.23 -3.20
N VAL A 49 6.36 -20.96 -1.89
CA VAL A 49 7.19 -19.95 -1.24
C VAL A 49 8.68 -20.28 -1.35
N GLN A 50 9.06 -21.56 -1.21
CA GLN A 50 10.45 -22.03 -1.33
C GLN A 50 11.08 -21.80 -2.70
N THR A 51 10.29 -21.48 -3.74
CA THR A 51 10.82 -21.12 -5.05
C THR A 51 11.52 -19.75 -5.07
N ASP A 52 11.29 -18.91 -4.06
CA ASP A 52 11.92 -17.60 -3.90
C ASP A 52 12.60 -17.49 -2.50
N PRO A 53 13.93 -17.72 -2.42
CA PRO A 53 14.66 -17.64 -1.15
C PRO A 53 14.57 -16.29 -0.44
N ALA A 54 14.46 -15.19 -1.19
CA ALA A 54 14.34 -13.86 -0.61
C ALA A 54 12.95 -13.66 0.02
N PHE A 55 11.90 -14.21 -0.61
CA PHE A 55 10.58 -14.23 -0.01
C PHE A 55 10.49 -15.16 1.22
N CYS A 56 11.17 -16.31 1.21
CA CYS A 56 11.30 -17.17 2.39
C CYS A 56 11.90 -16.42 3.59
N GLY A 57 13.05 -15.77 3.40
CA GLY A 57 13.70 -14.99 4.45
C GLY A 57 12.80 -13.88 4.98
N TYR A 58 12.14 -13.16 4.07
CA TYR A 58 11.17 -12.13 4.42
C TYR A 58 10.00 -12.67 5.28
N LEU A 59 9.45 -13.84 4.94
CA LEU A 59 8.36 -14.45 5.73
C LEU A 59 8.82 -14.89 7.12
N VAL A 60 10.00 -15.51 7.23
CA VAL A 60 10.55 -15.93 8.53
C VAL A 60 10.80 -14.70 9.41
N ASN A 61 11.43 -13.65 8.86
CA ASN A 61 11.66 -12.40 9.58
C ASN A 61 10.34 -11.76 10.01
N SER A 62 9.34 -11.71 9.12
CA SER A 62 8.01 -11.20 9.42
C SER A 62 7.36 -12.00 10.55
N ALA A 63 7.41 -13.34 10.52
CA ALA A 63 6.83 -14.19 11.56
C ALA A 63 7.53 -14.10 12.93
N ASN A 64 8.75 -13.55 12.96
CA ASN A 64 9.51 -13.26 14.18
C ASN A 64 9.38 -11.81 14.65
N SER A 65 8.79 -10.92 13.84
CA SER A 65 8.55 -9.53 14.24
C SER A 65 7.62 -9.45 15.47
N PRO A 66 7.76 -8.43 16.33
CA PRO A 66 6.89 -8.22 17.50
C PRO A 66 5.40 -8.34 17.19
N LEU A 67 5.03 -7.95 15.97
CA LEU A 67 3.69 -7.99 15.47
C LEU A 67 3.09 -9.40 15.29
N TYR A 68 3.89 -10.38 14.89
CA TYR A 68 3.41 -11.75 14.66
C TYR A 68 4.05 -12.77 15.60
N ARG A 69 5.06 -12.39 16.40
CA ARG A 69 5.85 -13.34 17.19
C ARG A 69 4.97 -14.07 18.19
N GLY A 70 5.16 -15.38 18.23
CA GLY A 70 4.65 -16.24 19.29
C GLY A 70 5.76 -16.60 20.27
N ILE A 71 5.57 -17.74 20.94
CA ILE A 71 6.60 -18.34 21.78
C ILE A 71 7.69 -18.92 20.86
N GLY A 72 8.95 -18.53 21.10
CA GLY A 72 10.12 -19.01 20.38
C GLY A 72 10.39 -18.32 19.03
N GLU A 73 11.68 -18.24 18.70
CA GLU A 73 12.17 -17.78 17.41
C GLU A 73 12.00 -18.89 16.35
N LEU A 74 11.57 -18.49 15.15
CA LEU A 74 11.38 -19.40 14.03
C LEU A 74 12.59 -19.36 13.09
N HIS A 75 12.97 -20.53 12.56
CA HIS A 75 14.11 -20.66 11.65
C HIS A 75 13.75 -21.32 10.31
N ASN A 76 12.47 -21.69 10.11
CA ASN A 76 12.02 -22.28 8.84
C ASN A 76 10.67 -21.74 8.38
N VAL A 77 10.45 -21.85 7.07
CA VAL A 77 9.27 -21.30 6.39
C VAL A 77 7.99 -22.03 6.77
N GLN A 78 8.02 -23.33 7.05
CA GLN A 78 6.83 -24.10 7.44
C GLN A 78 6.27 -23.59 8.78
N GLN A 79 7.14 -23.33 9.76
CA GLN A 79 6.75 -22.73 11.03
C GLN A 79 6.22 -21.31 10.84
N ALA A 80 6.87 -20.51 9.98
CA ALA A 80 6.41 -19.16 9.67
C ALA A 80 5.00 -19.17 9.06
N LEU A 81 4.77 -20.05 8.07
CA LEU A 81 3.46 -20.24 7.44
C LEU A 81 2.40 -20.74 8.42
N SER A 82 2.74 -21.65 9.33
CA SER A 82 1.82 -22.11 10.36
C SER A 82 1.43 -21.02 11.34
N ARG A 83 2.35 -20.10 11.66
CA ARG A 83 2.12 -18.98 12.58
C ARG A 83 1.32 -17.87 11.92
N LEU A 84 1.68 -17.51 10.69
CA LEU A 84 1.04 -16.44 9.92
C LEU A 84 -0.33 -16.87 9.37
N GLY A 85 -0.46 -18.15 8.98
CA GLY A 85 -1.62 -18.64 8.25
C GLY A 85 -1.64 -18.15 6.79
N MET A 86 -2.62 -18.65 6.04
CA MET A 86 -2.71 -18.42 4.58
C MET A 86 -3.00 -16.95 4.22
N LYS A 87 -3.97 -16.32 4.89
CA LYS A 87 -4.39 -14.93 4.60
C LYS A 87 -3.24 -13.93 4.81
N THR A 88 -2.59 -13.98 5.98
CA THR A 88 -1.45 -13.10 6.27
C THR A 88 -0.27 -13.39 5.34
N THR A 89 0.01 -14.66 5.01
CA THR A 89 1.04 -15.00 4.02
C THR A 89 0.75 -14.37 2.65
N GLN A 90 -0.50 -14.41 2.19
CA GLN A 90 -0.91 -13.76 0.96
C GLN A 90 -0.69 -12.24 1.01
N ASN A 91 -1.08 -11.60 2.11
CA ASN A 91 -0.88 -10.15 2.31
C ASN A 91 0.61 -9.77 2.34
N LEU A 92 1.45 -10.60 2.98
CA LEU A 92 2.90 -10.42 2.98
C LEU A 92 3.50 -10.66 1.58
N ALA A 93 3.01 -11.61 0.81
CA ALA A 93 3.43 -11.81 -0.59
C ALA A 93 3.12 -10.59 -1.47
N MET A 94 1.97 -9.95 -1.24
CA MET A 94 1.60 -8.70 -1.91
C MET A 94 2.47 -7.52 -1.46
N THR A 95 2.78 -7.44 -0.16
CA THR A 95 3.69 -6.43 0.40
C THR A 95 5.10 -6.55 -0.18
N TYR A 96 5.61 -7.78 -0.27
CA TYR A 96 6.89 -8.11 -0.88
C TYR A 96 6.93 -7.70 -2.36
N ALA A 97 5.87 -8.02 -3.12
CA ALA A 97 5.72 -7.60 -4.51
C ALA A 97 5.74 -6.07 -4.64
N ALA A 98 4.91 -5.36 -3.86
CA ALA A 98 4.83 -3.91 -3.90
C ALA A 98 6.22 -3.28 -3.70
N ARG A 99 6.98 -3.73 -2.69
CA ARG A 99 8.33 -3.22 -2.44
C ARG A 99 9.25 -3.39 -3.64
N SER A 100 9.23 -4.55 -4.28
CA SER A 100 10.08 -4.82 -5.44
C SER A 100 9.78 -3.84 -6.60
N LEU A 101 8.52 -3.44 -6.74
CA LEU A 101 8.06 -2.52 -7.78
C LEU A 101 8.41 -1.05 -7.48
N PHE A 102 8.46 -0.64 -6.21
CA PHE A 102 8.89 0.70 -5.80
C PHE A 102 10.42 0.87 -5.74
N LYS A 103 11.21 -0.19 -5.99
CA LYS A 103 12.67 -0.08 -6.03
C LYS A 103 13.10 0.76 -7.26
N PRO A 104 13.83 1.88 -7.06
CA PRO A 104 14.26 2.71 -8.18
C PRO A 104 15.15 1.95 -9.17
N ARG A 105 14.79 2.01 -10.45
CA ARG A 105 15.58 1.42 -11.55
C ARG A 105 16.60 2.40 -12.14
N ASN A 106 16.41 3.69 -11.92
CA ASN A 106 17.31 4.74 -12.38
C ASN A 106 17.30 5.94 -11.41
N ARG A 107 18.27 6.85 -11.58
CA ARG A 107 18.43 8.03 -10.73
C ARG A 107 17.27 9.03 -10.84
N ALA A 108 16.67 9.18 -12.02
CA ALA A 108 15.57 10.11 -12.25
C ALA A 108 14.30 9.74 -11.47
N LEU A 109 14.04 8.44 -11.30
CA LEU A 109 12.92 7.91 -10.53
C LEU A 109 13.20 7.83 -9.02
N SER A 110 14.46 7.85 -8.61
CA SER A 110 14.87 7.55 -7.23
C SER A 110 14.19 8.46 -6.20
N THR A 111 14.20 9.77 -6.44
CA THR A 111 13.59 10.75 -5.54
C THR A 111 12.09 10.50 -5.38
N TRP A 112 11.38 10.31 -6.49
CA TRP A 112 9.93 10.08 -6.51
C TRP A 112 9.53 8.78 -5.81
N LEU A 113 10.12 7.67 -6.25
CA LEU A 113 9.76 6.35 -5.73
C LEU A 113 10.13 6.19 -4.25
N THR A 114 11.26 6.76 -3.82
CA THR A 114 11.65 6.74 -2.40
C THR A 114 10.67 7.55 -1.55
N ALA A 115 10.26 8.74 -2.00
CA ALA A 115 9.29 9.56 -1.29
C ALA A 115 7.92 8.88 -1.19
N ILE A 116 7.43 8.30 -2.30
CA ILE A 116 6.14 7.60 -2.34
C ILE A 116 6.19 6.34 -1.49
N TRP A 117 7.28 5.57 -1.53
CA TRP A 117 7.45 4.38 -0.69
C TRP A 117 7.46 4.74 0.80
N LYS A 118 8.21 5.77 1.19
CA LYS A 118 8.26 6.27 2.57
C LYS A 118 6.86 6.67 3.04
N GLN A 119 6.13 7.42 2.22
CA GLN A 119 4.78 7.86 2.51
C GLN A 119 3.82 6.66 2.64
N SER A 120 3.82 5.73 1.68
CA SER A 120 2.96 4.56 1.67
C SER A 120 3.22 3.65 2.88
N THR A 121 4.48 3.50 3.28
CA THR A 121 4.86 2.72 4.47
C THR A 121 4.34 3.37 5.76
N LEU A 122 4.40 4.70 5.87
CA LEU A 122 3.85 5.43 7.01
C LEU A 122 2.32 5.29 7.10
N VAL A 123 1.64 5.43 5.95
CA VAL A 123 0.18 5.25 5.88
C VAL A 123 -0.22 3.82 6.22
N ALA A 124 0.51 2.82 5.71
CA ALA A 124 0.29 1.41 6.03
C ALA A 124 0.38 1.14 7.54
N ALA A 125 1.44 1.64 8.19
CA ALA A 125 1.62 1.45 9.63
C ALA A 125 0.51 2.13 10.44
N LEU A 126 0.17 3.39 10.11
CA LEU A 126 -0.95 4.10 10.74
C LEU A 126 -2.28 3.38 10.54
N ALA A 127 -2.56 2.91 9.32
CA ALA A 127 -3.78 2.18 9.01
C ALA A 127 -3.90 0.88 9.82
N LYS A 128 -2.79 0.14 9.96
CA LYS A 128 -2.75 -1.07 10.77
C LYS A 128 -3.03 -0.78 12.24
N VAL A 129 -2.36 0.23 12.81
CA VAL A 129 -2.58 0.64 14.20
C VAL A 129 -4.02 1.10 14.42
N MET A 130 -4.58 1.90 13.50
CA MET A 130 -5.97 2.34 13.59
C MET A 130 -6.95 1.16 13.49
N ALA A 131 -6.70 0.19 12.61
CA ALA A 131 -7.51 -1.03 12.49
C ALA A 131 -7.51 -1.85 13.78
N GLN A 132 -6.37 -1.94 14.50
CA GLN A 132 -6.29 -2.63 15.80
C GLN A 132 -7.18 -1.99 16.88
N HIS A 133 -7.49 -0.70 16.73
CA HIS A 133 -8.33 0.07 17.65
C HIS A 133 -9.74 0.33 17.10
N SER A 134 -10.09 -0.21 15.92
CA SER A 134 -11.38 -0.04 15.28
C SER A 134 -12.08 -1.39 15.11
N GLN A 135 -13.38 -1.46 15.35
CA GLN A 135 -14.14 -2.68 15.09
C GLN A 135 -14.38 -2.87 13.59
N GLY A 136 -14.44 -4.13 13.13
CA GLY A 136 -14.78 -4.46 11.75
C GLY A 136 -13.64 -4.37 10.73
N PHE A 137 -12.41 -4.05 11.16
CA PHE A 137 -11.24 -3.99 10.27
C PHE A 137 -10.24 -5.11 10.55
N ASP A 138 -9.71 -5.68 9.48
CA ASP A 138 -8.56 -6.59 9.55
C ASP A 138 -7.26 -5.76 9.48
N PRO A 139 -6.38 -5.83 10.51
CA PRO A 139 -5.15 -5.04 10.54
C PRO A 139 -4.16 -5.34 9.40
N ASP A 140 -4.12 -6.57 8.89
CA ASP A 140 -3.24 -6.96 7.78
C ASP A 140 -3.79 -6.46 6.45
N GLU A 141 -5.12 -6.47 6.29
CA GLU A 141 -5.80 -5.86 5.14
C GLU A 141 -5.58 -4.34 5.12
N ALA A 142 -5.70 -3.67 6.27
CA ALA A 142 -5.45 -2.24 6.42
C ALA A 142 -4.00 -1.86 6.10
N LEU A 143 -3.02 -2.64 6.59
CA LEU A 143 -1.61 -2.48 6.25
C LEU A 143 -1.39 -2.54 4.74
N LEU A 144 -1.91 -3.59 4.10
CA LEU A 144 -1.74 -3.79 2.66
C LEU A 144 -2.42 -2.67 1.87
N ALA A 145 -3.61 -2.24 2.27
CA ALA A 145 -4.33 -1.17 1.60
C ALA A 145 -3.60 0.17 1.71
N GLY A 146 -3.06 0.50 2.89
CA GLY A 146 -2.22 1.69 3.08
C GLY A 146 -0.93 1.65 2.27
N LEU A 147 -0.36 0.47 2.04
CA LEU A 147 0.83 0.31 1.20
C LEU A 147 0.53 0.47 -0.29
N LEU A 148 -0.63 -0.03 -0.74
CA LEU A 148 -1.02 -0.06 -2.14
C LEU A 148 -1.79 1.19 -2.61
N GLN A 149 -2.18 2.08 -1.70
CA GLN A 149 -3.02 3.24 -2.06
C GLN A 149 -2.41 4.19 -3.11
N ASP A 150 -1.07 4.21 -3.23
CA ASP A 150 -0.35 5.01 -4.23
C ASP A 150 0.23 4.18 -5.39
N ILE A 151 -0.21 2.93 -5.58
CA ILE A 151 0.35 2.02 -6.61
C ILE A 151 0.19 2.57 -8.03
N GLY A 152 -0.82 3.40 -8.28
CA GLY A 152 -1.06 4.03 -9.59
C GLY A 152 0.02 5.01 -10.03
N THR A 153 0.87 5.46 -9.11
CA THR A 153 2.00 6.35 -9.41
C THR A 153 3.08 5.64 -10.22
N LEU A 154 3.28 4.33 -10.04
CA LEU A 154 4.34 3.54 -10.66
C LEU A 154 4.32 3.60 -12.20
N PRO A 155 3.24 3.17 -12.89
CA PRO A 155 3.21 3.21 -14.35
C PRO A 155 3.23 4.64 -14.91
N LEU A 156 2.72 5.63 -14.16
CA LEU A 156 2.79 7.04 -14.56
C LEU A 156 4.23 7.55 -14.52
N LEU A 157 4.97 7.24 -13.46
CA LEU A 157 6.39 7.58 -13.32
C LEU A 157 7.25 6.83 -14.34
N ASP A 158 7.01 5.53 -14.56
CA ASP A 158 7.71 4.74 -15.58
C ASP A 158 7.52 5.33 -16.98
N LYS A 159 6.34 5.88 -17.27
CA LYS A 159 6.08 6.57 -18.53
C LYS A 159 6.71 7.97 -18.57
N ALA A 160 6.63 8.74 -17.49
CA ALA A 160 7.26 10.05 -17.38
C ALA A 160 8.78 9.99 -17.52
N ALA A 161 9.42 8.96 -16.96
CA ALA A 161 10.86 8.75 -17.03
C ALA A 161 11.39 8.49 -18.46
N ARG A 162 10.51 8.20 -19.44
CA ARG A 162 10.88 8.08 -20.86
C ARG A 162 11.07 9.45 -21.52
N ASP A 163 10.64 10.54 -20.88
CA ASP A 163 10.85 11.92 -21.33
C ASP A 163 11.64 12.71 -20.28
N VAL A 164 12.90 13.01 -20.62
CA VAL A 164 13.85 13.71 -19.74
C VAL A 164 13.37 15.11 -19.36
N ALA A 165 12.65 15.82 -20.24
CA ALA A 165 12.15 17.15 -19.95
C ALA A 165 10.95 17.13 -18.99
N LEU A 166 10.14 16.06 -19.04
CA LEU A 166 9.02 15.86 -18.12
C LEU A 166 9.50 15.42 -16.74
N ILE A 167 10.34 14.38 -16.64
CA ILE A 167 10.75 13.82 -15.34
C ILE A 167 11.58 14.80 -14.49
N ASN A 168 12.25 15.76 -15.13
CA ASN A 168 13.00 16.83 -14.47
C ASN A 168 12.14 18.06 -14.12
N ASP A 169 10.88 18.11 -14.55
CA ASP A 169 9.93 19.15 -14.17
C ASP A 169 9.02 18.64 -13.05
N ALA A 170 9.37 18.97 -11.80
CA ALA A 170 8.67 18.46 -10.64
C ALA A 170 7.20 18.87 -10.60
N ALA A 171 6.86 20.09 -11.04
CA ALA A 171 5.48 20.57 -11.07
C ALA A 171 4.64 19.81 -12.09
N ALA A 172 5.22 19.51 -13.26
CA ALA A 172 4.54 18.73 -14.30
C ALA A 172 4.32 17.27 -13.87
N VAL A 173 5.30 16.64 -13.21
CA VAL A 173 5.15 15.28 -12.65
C VAL A 173 4.08 15.27 -11.56
N ASP A 174 4.10 16.23 -10.63
CA ASP A 174 3.08 16.34 -9.58
C ASP A 174 1.67 16.49 -10.16
N ALA A 175 1.49 17.34 -11.17
CA ALA A 175 0.21 17.51 -11.85
C ALA A 175 -0.26 16.21 -12.51
N LEU A 176 0.64 15.49 -13.18
CA LEU A 176 0.35 14.19 -13.78
C LEU A 176 -0.10 13.16 -12.73
N LEU A 177 0.61 13.06 -11.62
CA LEU A 177 0.29 12.11 -10.55
C LEU A 177 -1.03 12.45 -9.89
N LYS A 178 -1.29 13.72 -9.56
CA LYS A 178 -2.57 14.18 -8.98
C LYS A 178 -3.75 13.86 -9.90
N GLN A 179 -3.60 14.10 -11.20
CA GLN A 179 -4.69 13.93 -12.15
C GLN A 179 -5.04 12.46 -12.43
N HIS A 180 -4.07 11.55 -12.37
CA HIS A 180 -4.25 10.19 -12.90
C HIS A 180 -4.06 9.05 -11.90
N SER A 181 -3.27 9.23 -10.83
CA SER A 181 -2.85 8.10 -9.97
C SER A 181 -4.03 7.33 -9.37
N ALA A 182 -5.14 7.99 -9.05
CA ALA A 182 -6.31 7.34 -8.48
C ALA A 182 -6.96 6.34 -9.47
N ARG A 183 -7.18 6.77 -10.71
CA ARG A 183 -7.76 5.92 -11.77
C ARG A 183 -6.81 4.81 -12.17
N VAL A 184 -5.52 5.13 -12.31
CA VAL A 184 -4.50 4.15 -12.66
C VAL A 184 -4.34 3.10 -11.56
N GLY A 185 -4.30 3.53 -10.29
CA GLY A 185 -4.16 2.64 -9.14
C GLY A 185 -5.31 1.64 -9.06
N ALA A 186 -6.55 2.10 -9.24
CA ALA A 186 -7.70 1.20 -9.31
C ALA A 186 -7.60 0.18 -10.48
N ALA A 187 -7.08 0.61 -11.64
CA ALA A 187 -6.85 -0.28 -12.78
C ALA A 187 -5.76 -1.32 -12.50
N VAL A 188 -4.65 -0.93 -11.87
CA VAL A 188 -3.58 -1.85 -11.44
C VAL A 188 -4.12 -2.90 -10.48
N LEU A 189 -4.84 -2.47 -9.44
CA LEU A 189 -5.38 -3.39 -8.42
C LEU A 189 -6.43 -4.33 -9.02
N ARG A 190 -7.24 -3.85 -9.97
CA ARG A 190 -8.16 -4.70 -10.72
C ARG A 190 -7.42 -5.72 -11.58
N HIS A 191 -6.37 -5.30 -12.30
CA HIS A 191 -5.54 -6.18 -13.09
C HIS A 191 -4.86 -7.26 -12.21
N TRP A 192 -4.57 -6.93 -10.96
CA TRP A 192 -4.05 -7.85 -9.95
C TRP A 192 -5.13 -8.72 -9.28
N GLY A 193 -6.41 -8.62 -9.69
CA GLY A 193 -7.50 -9.40 -9.10
C GLY A 193 -7.78 -9.06 -7.63
N MET A 194 -7.39 -7.87 -7.16
CA MET A 194 -7.64 -7.43 -5.79
C MET A 194 -9.13 -7.14 -5.58
N ALA A 195 -9.61 -7.34 -4.34
CA ALA A 195 -10.98 -7.05 -3.97
C ALA A 195 -11.37 -5.58 -4.25
N VAL A 196 -12.66 -5.34 -4.46
CA VAL A 196 -13.19 -4.00 -4.79
C VAL A 196 -12.89 -2.98 -3.69
N SER A 197 -12.77 -3.40 -2.43
CA SER A 197 -12.33 -2.55 -1.30
C SER A 197 -10.98 -1.88 -1.58
N PHE A 198 -9.98 -2.65 -2.00
CA PHE A 198 -8.65 -2.13 -2.37
C PHE A 198 -8.70 -1.22 -3.60
N GLN A 199 -9.49 -1.58 -4.61
CA GLN A 199 -9.66 -0.74 -5.80
C GLN A 199 -10.28 0.62 -5.43
N ASN A 200 -11.24 0.63 -4.51
CA ASN A 200 -11.89 1.84 -4.00
C ASN A 200 -10.93 2.70 -3.19
N VAL A 201 -10.04 2.11 -2.38
CA VAL A 201 -8.98 2.84 -1.66
C VAL A 201 -8.13 3.63 -2.64
N ALA A 202 -7.60 3.00 -3.69
CA ALA A 202 -6.81 3.71 -4.69
C ALA A 202 -7.63 4.77 -5.45
N LYS A 203 -8.89 4.45 -5.80
CA LYS A 203 -9.79 5.36 -6.54
C LYS A 203 -10.14 6.62 -5.75
N HIS A 204 -10.28 6.51 -4.43
CA HIS A 204 -10.75 7.60 -3.55
C HIS A 204 -9.65 8.19 -2.66
N ARG A 205 -8.37 7.86 -2.93
CA ARG A 205 -7.18 8.24 -2.12
C ARG A 205 -7.02 9.72 -1.76
N GLU A 206 -7.66 10.63 -2.50
CA GLU A 206 -7.64 12.08 -2.26
C GLU A 206 -9.05 12.69 -2.10
N ASN A 207 -10.08 11.85 -2.03
CA ASN A 207 -11.46 12.29 -1.79
C ASN A 207 -11.72 12.43 -0.28
N TRP A 208 -11.08 13.43 0.34
CA TRP A 208 -11.10 13.63 1.80
C TRP A 208 -12.49 13.80 2.40
N LEU A 209 -13.41 14.40 1.64
CA LEU A 209 -14.79 14.66 2.06
C LEU A 209 -15.76 13.64 1.45
N ARG A 210 -15.30 12.40 1.22
CA ARG A 210 -16.15 11.31 0.73
C ARG A 210 -17.27 11.03 1.73
N GLU A 211 -18.50 11.15 1.28
CA GLU A 211 -19.69 10.74 2.02
C GLU A 211 -20.34 9.50 1.38
N HIS A 212 -20.93 8.66 2.21
CA HIS A 212 -21.76 7.52 1.83
C HIS A 212 -22.58 7.06 3.04
N ASP A 213 -23.66 6.32 2.82
CA ASP A 213 -24.61 5.93 3.88
C ASP A 213 -24.26 4.62 4.60
N GLY A 214 -23.27 3.88 4.10
CA GLY A 214 -22.82 2.63 4.71
C GLY A 214 -21.93 2.81 5.95
N GLU A 215 -21.72 1.72 6.67
CA GLU A 215 -20.73 1.59 7.76
C GLU A 215 -19.33 2.00 7.31
N ALA A 216 -18.46 2.30 8.28
CA ALA A 216 -17.06 2.63 8.01
C ALA A 216 -16.41 1.55 7.14
N ASP A 217 -15.79 1.96 6.03
CA ASP A 217 -15.12 1.04 5.11
C ASP A 217 -13.60 1.28 5.03
N LEU A 218 -12.91 0.45 4.26
CA LEU A 218 -11.46 0.51 4.13
C LEU A 218 -10.98 1.85 3.57
N VAL A 219 -11.80 2.55 2.76
CA VAL A 219 -11.46 3.87 2.24
C VAL A 219 -11.44 4.89 3.37
N ASP A 220 -12.40 4.83 4.31
CA ASP A 220 -12.45 5.71 5.47
C ASP A 220 -11.20 5.55 6.33
N LEU A 221 -10.84 4.30 6.64
CA LEU A 221 -9.67 3.98 7.46
C LEU A 221 -8.38 4.48 6.81
N ILE A 222 -8.17 4.20 5.51
CA ILE A 222 -6.97 4.65 4.81
C ILE A 222 -6.95 6.16 4.65
N SER A 223 -8.09 6.82 4.47
CA SER A 223 -8.17 8.29 4.40
C SER A 223 -7.75 8.92 5.72
N LEU A 224 -8.17 8.37 6.87
CA LEU A 224 -7.72 8.84 8.18
C LEU A 224 -6.23 8.57 8.40
N ALA A 225 -5.74 7.36 8.10
CA ALA A 225 -4.33 7.04 8.22
C ALA A 225 -3.47 7.97 7.35
N ARG A 226 -3.94 8.26 6.14
CA ARG A 226 -3.28 9.15 5.20
C ARG A 226 -3.23 10.58 5.70
N ILE A 227 -4.33 11.15 6.21
CA ILE A 227 -4.27 12.52 6.72
C ILE A 227 -3.36 12.65 7.95
N HIS A 228 -3.35 11.62 8.81
CA HIS A 228 -2.46 11.57 9.98
C HIS A 228 -0.99 11.53 9.58
N SER A 229 -0.65 10.85 8.48
CA SER A 229 0.73 10.82 7.99
C SER A 229 1.28 12.19 7.59
N TYR A 230 0.41 13.17 7.31
CA TYR A 230 0.80 14.54 6.98
C TYR A 230 0.93 15.45 8.21
N ILE A 231 0.61 14.99 9.42
CA ILE A 231 0.80 15.78 10.65
C ILE A 231 2.27 16.20 10.77
N GLY A 232 2.51 17.49 10.96
CA GLY A 232 3.86 18.07 11.02
C GLY A 232 4.53 18.29 9.66
N GLN A 233 3.86 17.96 8.54
CA GLN A 233 4.36 18.25 7.19
C GLN A 233 3.71 19.51 6.59
N PRO A 234 4.37 20.21 5.66
CA PRO A 234 3.82 21.41 5.00
C PRO A 234 2.45 21.17 4.33
N GLN A 235 2.23 19.97 3.80
CA GLN A 235 1.00 19.57 3.10
C GLN A 235 -0.24 19.68 4.00
N MET A 236 -0.09 19.54 5.31
CA MET A 236 -1.22 19.63 6.25
C MET A 236 -1.90 21.01 6.23
N GLN A 237 -1.19 22.07 5.83
CA GLN A 237 -1.74 23.43 5.79
C GLN A 237 -2.86 23.62 4.75
N VAL A 238 -2.90 22.76 3.73
CA VAL A 238 -3.87 22.85 2.63
C VAL A 238 -4.90 21.72 2.66
N LEU A 239 -4.83 20.83 3.65
CA LEU A 239 -5.77 19.72 3.83
C LEU A 239 -6.90 20.10 4.78
N PRO A 240 -8.08 19.46 4.66
CA PRO A 240 -9.13 19.60 5.65
C PRO A 240 -8.65 19.23 7.05
N ARG A 241 -9.25 19.81 8.08
CA ARG A 241 -8.94 19.39 9.46
C ARG A 241 -9.46 17.99 9.69
N ILE A 242 -8.75 17.20 10.49
CA ILE A 242 -9.08 15.77 10.74
C ILE A 242 -10.54 15.59 11.19
N HIS A 243 -11.02 16.44 12.10
CA HIS A 243 -12.40 16.40 12.60
C HIS A 243 -13.47 16.79 11.55
N GLN A 244 -13.09 17.30 10.39
CA GLN A 244 -14.00 17.62 9.28
C GLN A 244 -14.20 16.44 8.32
N LEU A 245 -13.39 15.39 8.42
CA LEU A 245 -13.51 14.24 7.52
C LEU A 245 -14.74 13.41 7.90
N PRO A 246 -15.61 13.04 6.95
CA PRO A 246 -16.71 12.11 7.22
C PRO A 246 -16.22 10.77 7.83
N ALA A 247 -15.09 10.27 7.32
CA ALA A 247 -14.41 9.07 7.85
C ALA A 247 -14.11 9.16 9.36
N PHE A 248 -13.79 10.35 9.87
CA PHE A 248 -13.52 10.57 11.29
C PHE A 248 -14.72 10.27 12.16
N ARG A 249 -15.91 10.72 11.73
CA ARG A 249 -17.16 10.52 12.47
C ARG A 249 -17.57 9.05 12.49
N LYS A 250 -17.26 8.30 11.41
CA LYS A 250 -17.68 6.90 11.25
C LYS A 250 -16.81 5.90 12.01
N LEU A 251 -15.51 6.14 12.08
CA LEU A 251 -14.57 5.18 12.67
C LEU A 251 -14.57 5.17 14.19
N GLU A 252 -15.31 6.09 14.83
CA GLU A 252 -15.49 6.18 16.28
C GLU A 252 -14.19 5.92 17.08
N LEU A 253 -13.06 6.44 16.60
CA LEU A 253 -11.72 6.22 17.17
C LEU A 253 -11.52 6.85 18.56
N GLY A 254 -12.59 7.06 19.34
CA GLY A 254 -12.61 7.87 20.56
C GLY A 254 -12.43 9.36 20.27
N GLU A 255 -12.33 10.17 21.32
CA GLU A 255 -11.87 11.55 21.17
C GLU A 255 -10.43 11.55 20.68
N LEU A 256 -10.23 11.74 19.38
CA LEU A 256 -8.94 12.08 18.78
C LEU A 256 -8.56 13.50 19.19
N GLY A 257 -8.21 13.66 20.47
CA GLY A 257 -7.39 14.77 20.92
C GLY A 257 -5.97 14.62 20.35
N PRO A 258 -5.15 15.67 20.38
CA PRO A 258 -3.75 15.61 19.95
C PRO A 258 -3.01 14.38 20.50
N SER A 259 -3.30 14.00 21.76
CA SER A 259 -2.75 12.84 22.45
C SER A 259 -2.94 11.50 21.72
N LEU A 260 -4.09 11.24 21.08
CA LEU A 260 -4.36 9.97 20.43
C LEU A 260 -3.74 9.90 19.02
N SER A 261 -3.75 11.00 18.26
CA SER A 261 -3.00 11.10 17.01
C SER A 261 -1.49 10.91 17.24
N TYR A 262 -0.94 11.49 18.31
CA TYR A 262 0.47 11.28 18.68
C TYR A 262 0.75 9.82 19.05
N ARG A 263 -0.13 9.15 19.81
CA ARG A 263 0.01 7.72 20.12
C ARG A 263 0.02 6.85 18.87
N PHE A 264 -0.86 7.11 17.91
CA PHE A 264 -0.86 6.36 16.65
C PHE A 264 0.41 6.59 15.84
N ILE A 265 0.94 7.81 15.80
CA ILE A 265 2.22 8.10 15.14
C ILE A 265 3.39 7.39 15.85
N GLU A 266 3.39 7.39 17.19
CA GLU A 266 4.41 6.71 18.00
C GLU A 266 4.39 5.19 17.74
N GLN A 267 3.23 4.56 17.88
CA GLN A 267 3.03 3.12 17.61
C GLN A 267 3.34 2.76 16.15
N ALA A 268 2.97 3.61 15.19
CA ALA A 268 3.33 3.42 13.80
C ALA A 268 4.84 3.54 13.58
N GLY A 269 5.54 4.44 14.29
CA GLY A 269 6.99 4.58 14.23
C GLY A 269 7.73 3.33 14.67
N ASP A 270 7.22 2.64 15.70
CA ASP A 270 7.73 1.34 16.13
C ASP A 270 7.47 0.26 15.08
N SER A 271 6.23 0.19 14.56
CA SER A 271 5.84 -0.75 13.50
C SER A 271 6.64 -0.57 12.19
N ILE A 272 6.97 0.67 11.81
CA ILE A 272 7.79 0.96 10.62
C ILE A 272 9.21 0.46 10.83
N ARG A 273 9.82 0.70 12.00
CA ARG A 273 11.17 0.21 12.31
C ARG A 273 11.22 -1.31 12.22
N GLU A 274 10.22 -2.00 12.75
CA GLU A 274 10.09 -3.45 12.67
C GLU A 274 9.88 -3.96 11.23
N THR A 275 9.02 -3.29 10.47
CA THR A 275 8.75 -3.64 9.06
C THR A 275 10.00 -3.42 8.22
N GLN A 276 10.74 -2.33 8.44
CA GLN A 276 12.02 -2.06 7.76
C GLN A 276 13.10 -3.09 8.10
N LEU A 277 13.21 -3.52 9.36
CA LEU A 277 14.13 -4.59 9.78
C LEU A 277 13.75 -5.95 9.17
N SER A 278 12.46 -6.23 9.05
CA SER A 278 11.98 -7.47 8.42
C SER A 278 12.25 -7.48 6.91
N LEU A 279 12.38 -6.30 6.32
CA LEU A 279 12.58 -6.06 4.90
C LEU A 279 14.08 -5.92 4.54
N SER A 280 14.97 -5.45 5.41
CA SER A 280 16.42 -5.34 5.15
C SER A 280 17.09 -6.70 5.02
#